data_AF-A0A914CAA9-F1
#
_entry.id   AF-A0A914CAA9-F1
#
_cell.length_a   1.000
_cell.length_b   1.000
_cell.length_c   1.000
_cell.angle_alpha   90.00
_cell.angle_beta   90.00
_cell.angle_gamma   90.00
#
_symmetry.space_group_name_H-M   'P 1'
#
loop_
_entity.id
_entity.type
_entity.pdbx_description
1 polymer ?
#
loop_
_entity_poly.entity_id
_entity_poly.type
_entity_poly.pdbx_seq_one_letter_code
_entity_poly.pdbx_strand_id
1 'polypeptide(L)'
;MGQVNCGAIPMAAEVQSDMATPALAEYGSDYLKREFLMPSLTGEVVSCLGVSEPHAGSDVAAIRTYARKHNDDLIITGSKICKARGRHIEKLGMHCSDTAEIFFDNVRVPMRNIIGDEGRGFFYQMSQFQHERLVAVAVLLEPLSKIIDTTMEYARERQIFGQPELNNQIVSYQLAEMRVELESVRSLLYRAVLEKLSGEDVTILASMAKFKAARIARSITDSCLQASLNGHIVSRFYRDLRLFSIAGGCDEVMLSIISRHFESKN
;
A
#
# COMPACT_ATOMS: atom_id res chain seq x y z
N MET A 1 -11.75 9.37 2.23
CA MET A 1 -11.34 8.13 2.95
C MET A 1 -10.66 8.39 4.29
N GLY A 2 -9.96 9.50 4.51
CA GLY A 2 -9.16 9.71 5.73
C GLY A 2 -9.92 9.81 7.07
N GLN A 3 -11.24 10.03 7.06
CA GLN A 3 -12.05 10.01 8.29
C GLN A 3 -12.35 8.60 8.82
N VAL A 4 -12.07 7.56 8.02
CA VAL A 4 -12.33 6.17 8.40
C VAL A 4 -11.39 5.77 9.53
N ASN A 5 -12.00 5.29 10.61
CA ASN A 5 -11.30 4.78 11.77
C ASN A 5 -10.79 3.35 11.50
N CYS A 6 -10.00 3.11 10.45
CA CYS A 6 -9.21 1.87 10.25
C CYS A 6 -8.31 2.03 9.03
N GLY A 7 -7.19 1.31 8.98
CA GLY A 7 -6.33 1.28 7.79
C GLY A 7 -6.86 0.35 6.69
N ALA A 8 -7.68 -0.63 7.05
CA ALA A 8 -8.10 -1.71 6.15
C ALA A 8 -9.02 -1.25 5.01
N ILE A 9 -10.02 -0.40 5.28
CA ILE A 9 -10.99 0.04 4.26
C ILE A 9 -10.34 0.95 3.20
N PRO A 10 -9.59 2.01 3.57
CA PRO A 10 -8.86 2.80 2.58
C PRO A 10 -7.92 1.96 1.73
N MET A 11 -7.24 0.99 2.34
CA MET A 11 -6.35 0.05 1.66
C MET A 11 -7.08 -0.91 0.71
N ALA A 12 -8.30 -1.34 1.03
CA ALA A 12 -9.10 -2.18 0.14
C ALA A 12 -9.61 -1.39 -1.08
N ALA A 13 -10.02 -0.14 -0.86
CA ALA A 13 -10.44 0.73 -1.95
C ALA A 13 -9.27 1.10 -2.87
N GLU A 14 -8.08 1.36 -2.32
CA GLU A 14 -6.85 1.60 -3.09
C GLU A 14 -6.47 0.42 -3.98
N VAL A 15 -6.60 -0.81 -3.47
CA VAL A 15 -6.35 -2.00 -4.30
C VAL A 15 -7.30 -2.05 -5.48
N GLN A 16 -8.57 -1.72 -5.25
CA GLN A 16 -9.57 -1.70 -6.30
C GLN A 16 -9.19 -0.69 -7.38
N SER A 17 -8.98 0.59 -7.02
CA SER A 17 -8.82 1.69 -7.97
C SER A 17 -7.41 1.86 -8.54
N ASP A 18 -6.39 1.62 -7.73
CA ASP A 18 -5.01 2.05 -8.01
C ASP A 18 -4.03 0.88 -8.16
N MET A 19 -4.46 -0.36 -7.88
CA MET A 19 -3.66 -1.57 -8.10
C MET A 19 -4.27 -2.55 -9.10
N ALA A 20 -5.56 -2.87 -9.00
CA ALA A 20 -6.18 -3.93 -9.80
C ALA A 20 -6.68 -3.43 -11.16
N THR A 21 -7.22 -2.21 -11.23
CA THR A 21 -7.82 -1.65 -12.45
C THR A 21 -6.89 -0.88 -13.39
N PRO A 22 -5.76 -0.27 -12.99
CA PRO A 22 -4.98 0.56 -13.92
C PRO A 22 -4.48 -0.17 -15.16
N ALA A 23 -3.96 -1.39 -15.02
CA ALA A 23 -3.52 -2.18 -16.16
C ALA A 23 -4.66 -2.48 -17.16
N LEU A 24 -5.89 -2.71 -16.67
CA LEU A 24 -7.07 -2.87 -17.51
C LEU A 24 -7.45 -1.56 -18.23
N ALA A 25 -7.35 -0.43 -17.53
CA ALA A 25 -7.67 0.88 -18.11
C ALA A 25 -6.67 1.29 -19.20
N GLU A 26 -5.38 1.06 -18.96
CA GLU A 26 -4.31 1.51 -19.85
C GLU A 26 -4.07 0.54 -21.01
N TYR A 27 -4.05 -0.77 -20.75
CA TYR A 27 -3.63 -1.80 -21.72
C TYR A 27 -4.73 -2.80 -22.08
N GLY A 28 -5.92 -2.72 -21.45
CA GLY A 28 -7.03 -3.60 -21.76
C GLY A 28 -7.66 -3.32 -23.12
N SER A 29 -8.05 -4.38 -23.83
CA SER A 29 -8.90 -4.29 -25.02
C SER A 29 -10.29 -3.74 -24.68
N ASP A 30 -11.06 -3.33 -25.70
CA ASP A 30 -12.44 -2.86 -25.50
C ASP A 30 -13.32 -3.91 -24.82
N TYR A 31 -13.10 -5.19 -25.13
CA TYR A 31 -13.73 -6.30 -24.44
C TYR A 31 -13.36 -6.31 -22.96
N LEU A 32 -12.06 -6.29 -22.63
CA LEU A 32 -11.60 -6.30 -21.23
C LEU A 32 -12.14 -5.11 -20.43
N LYS A 33 -12.19 -3.94 -21.05
CA LYS A 33 -12.71 -2.72 -20.43
C LYS A 33 -14.21 -2.84 -20.13
N ARG A 34 -15.01 -3.36 -21.07
CA ARG A 34 -16.45 -3.55 -20.87
C ARG A 34 -16.76 -4.64 -19.85
N GLU A 35 -16.08 -5.78 -19.95
CA GLU A 35 -16.41 -6.97 -19.14
C GLU A 35 -15.83 -6.92 -17.72
N PHE A 36 -14.66 -6.30 -17.51
CA PHE A 36 -13.97 -6.36 -16.21
C PHE A 36 -13.76 -4.98 -15.59
N LEU A 37 -13.36 -3.97 -16.37
CA LEU A 37 -13.10 -2.64 -15.82
C LEU A 37 -14.40 -1.93 -15.42
N MET A 38 -15.41 -1.88 -16.28
CA MET A 38 -16.66 -1.16 -15.99
C MET A 38 -17.38 -1.72 -14.74
N PRO A 39 -17.55 -3.05 -14.57
CA PRO A 39 -18.11 -3.59 -13.32
C PRO A 39 -17.25 -3.32 -12.09
N SER A 40 -15.92 -3.26 -12.26
CA SER A 40 -15.01 -2.90 -11.16
C SER A 40 -15.17 -1.44 -10.73
N LEU A 41 -15.35 -0.53 -11.68
CA LEU A 41 -15.51 0.92 -11.41
C LEU A 41 -16.88 1.26 -10.80
N THR A 42 -17.93 0.53 -11.19
CA THR A 42 -19.28 0.70 -10.64
C THR A 42 -19.46 0.06 -9.26
N GLY A 43 -18.49 -0.76 -8.83
CA GLY A 43 -18.53 -1.47 -7.55
C GLY A 43 -19.35 -2.77 -7.58
N GLU A 44 -19.78 -3.22 -8.76
CA GLU A 44 -20.47 -4.50 -8.94
C GLU A 44 -19.51 -5.68 -8.71
N VAL A 45 -18.23 -5.50 -9.05
CA VAL A 45 -17.19 -6.52 -8.88
C VAL A 45 -16.03 -5.95 -8.04
N VAL A 46 -15.59 -6.74 -7.05
CA VAL A 46 -14.35 -6.48 -6.31
C VAL A 46 -13.21 -7.24 -6.98
N SER A 47 -12.15 -6.52 -7.31
CA SER A 47 -10.98 -7.00 -8.03
C SER A 47 -9.77 -7.05 -7.11
N CYS A 48 -8.83 -7.93 -7.43
CA CYS A 48 -7.57 -8.05 -6.70
C CYS A 48 -6.40 -8.20 -7.67
N LEU A 49 -5.21 -7.82 -7.23
CA LEU A 49 -3.98 -8.00 -8.00
C LEU A 49 -3.16 -9.16 -7.44
N GLY A 50 -2.93 -10.19 -8.27
CA GLY A 50 -2.20 -11.41 -7.91
C GLY A 50 -0.77 -11.44 -8.45
N VAL A 51 0.14 -10.69 -7.83
CA VAL A 51 1.57 -10.69 -8.22
C VAL A 51 2.36 -11.71 -7.40
N SER A 52 2.39 -11.50 -6.08
CA SER A 52 3.25 -12.24 -5.15
C SER A 52 2.86 -13.69 -4.99
N GLU A 53 3.87 -14.53 -4.75
CA GLU A 53 3.73 -15.96 -4.44
C GLU A 53 4.30 -16.24 -3.05
N PRO A 54 3.98 -17.38 -2.42
CA PRO A 54 4.52 -17.72 -1.09
C PRO A 54 6.04 -17.62 -0.96
N HIS A 55 6.76 -17.78 -2.08
CA HIS A 55 8.22 -17.71 -2.14
C HIS A 55 8.76 -16.49 -2.91
N ALA A 56 7.89 -15.68 -3.54
CA ALA A 56 8.26 -14.58 -4.42
C ALA A 56 7.48 -13.31 -4.04
N GLY A 57 8.02 -12.58 -3.05
CA GLY A 57 7.52 -11.28 -2.60
C GLY A 57 8.39 -10.14 -3.13
N SER A 58 9.52 -9.89 -2.46
CA SER A 58 10.50 -8.86 -2.89
C SER A 58 11.19 -9.20 -4.22
N ASP A 59 11.36 -10.49 -4.52
CA ASP A 59 11.87 -10.97 -5.80
C ASP A 59 10.71 -11.37 -6.73
N VAL A 60 10.00 -10.37 -7.23
CA VAL A 60 8.82 -10.56 -8.12
C VAL A 60 9.21 -11.24 -9.44
N ALA A 61 10.46 -11.17 -9.86
CA ALA A 61 10.90 -11.82 -11.09
C ALA A 61 10.98 -13.36 -10.95
N ALA A 62 11.07 -13.88 -9.72
CA ALA A 62 11.20 -15.30 -9.43
C ALA A 62 9.87 -16.06 -9.30
N ILE A 63 8.75 -15.48 -9.76
CA ILE A 63 7.45 -16.15 -9.77
C ILE A 63 7.51 -17.47 -10.56
N ARG A 64 6.78 -18.48 -10.09
CA ARG A 64 6.72 -19.82 -10.70
C ARG A 64 5.36 -20.17 -11.27
N THR A 65 4.32 -19.38 -10.97
CA THR A 65 3.03 -19.52 -11.67
C THR A 65 3.28 -19.38 -13.17
N TYR A 66 2.82 -20.35 -13.94
CA TYR A 66 3.01 -20.38 -15.38
C TYR A 66 1.67 -20.57 -16.10
N ALA A 67 1.65 -20.14 -17.36
CA ALA A 67 0.55 -20.34 -18.27
C ALA A 67 1.06 -21.07 -19.52
N ARG A 68 0.39 -22.14 -19.93
CA ARG A 68 0.65 -22.84 -21.20
C ARG A 68 -0.51 -22.61 -22.15
N LYS A 69 -0.23 -22.39 -23.43
CA LYS A 69 -1.27 -22.30 -24.46
C LYS A 69 -1.85 -23.68 -24.74
N HIS A 70 -3.16 -23.73 -24.91
CA HIS A 70 -3.90 -24.91 -25.34
C HIS A 70 -5.12 -24.47 -26.16
N ASN A 71 -5.02 -24.56 -27.48
CA ASN A 71 -5.97 -23.94 -28.42
C ASN A 71 -6.09 -22.42 -28.16
N ASP A 72 -7.31 -21.91 -28.03
CA ASP A 72 -7.60 -20.49 -27.77
C ASP A 72 -7.58 -20.11 -26.27
N ASP A 73 -7.13 -21.02 -25.41
CA ASP A 73 -7.05 -20.85 -23.96
C ASP A 73 -5.61 -20.89 -23.45
N LEU A 74 -5.40 -20.26 -22.29
CA LEU A 74 -4.28 -20.46 -21.40
C LEU A 74 -4.69 -21.41 -20.27
N ILE A 75 -3.84 -22.39 -20.00
CA ILE A 75 -3.95 -23.27 -18.83
C ILE A 75 -2.95 -22.77 -17.78
N ILE A 76 -3.47 -22.24 -16.68
CA ILE A 76 -2.67 -21.63 -15.60
C ILE A 76 -2.53 -22.60 -14.43
N THR A 77 -1.30 -22.76 -13.96
CA THR A 77 -0.97 -23.55 -12.76
C THR A 77 0.02 -22.79 -11.88
N GLY A 78 -0.26 -22.73 -10.58
CA GLY A 78 0.57 -22.03 -9.60
C GLY A 78 -0.22 -21.58 -8.37
N SER A 79 0.34 -20.67 -7.59
CA SER A 79 -0.38 -20.01 -6.49
C SER A 79 0.03 -18.56 -6.33
N LYS A 80 -0.88 -17.76 -5.77
CA LYS A 80 -0.68 -16.33 -5.49
C LYS A 80 -1.12 -16.02 -4.07
N ILE A 81 -0.43 -15.09 -3.42
CA ILE A 81 -0.93 -14.45 -2.19
C ILE A 81 -1.47 -13.08 -2.59
N CYS A 82 -2.77 -12.86 -2.37
CA CYS A 82 -3.40 -11.59 -2.70
C CYS A 82 -4.60 -11.28 -1.80
N LYS A 83 -5.16 -10.09 -1.98
CA LYS A 83 -6.36 -9.65 -1.25
C LYS A 83 -7.62 -10.23 -1.89
N ALA A 84 -7.95 -11.47 -1.53
CA ALA A 84 -9.10 -12.18 -2.07
C ALA A 84 -9.86 -12.93 -0.96
N ARG A 85 -11.12 -13.30 -1.24
CA ARG A 85 -11.90 -14.21 -0.40
C ARG A 85 -11.34 -15.63 -0.55
N GLY A 86 -11.01 -16.28 0.56
CA GLY A 86 -10.41 -17.62 0.57
C GLY A 86 -9.99 -18.06 1.98
N ARG A 87 -9.03 -18.99 2.10
CA ARG A 87 -8.49 -19.38 3.41
C ARG A 87 -7.77 -18.17 4.03
N HIS A 88 -8.41 -17.57 5.04
CA HIS A 88 -7.93 -16.35 5.65
C HIS A 88 -6.59 -16.56 6.34
N ILE A 89 -5.66 -15.65 6.08
CA ILE A 89 -4.43 -15.51 6.85
C ILE A 89 -4.74 -14.71 8.11
N GLU A 90 -4.38 -15.23 9.28
CA GLU A 90 -4.41 -14.46 10.52
C GLU A 90 -3.34 -13.37 10.46
N LYS A 91 -3.74 -12.11 10.65
CA LYS A 91 -2.89 -10.93 10.49
C LYS A 91 -2.83 -10.13 11.78
N LEU A 92 -1.71 -9.44 12.01
CA LEU A 92 -1.56 -8.48 13.11
C LEU A 92 -2.63 -7.36 13.02
N GLY A 93 -2.81 -6.80 11.83
CA GLY A 93 -3.80 -5.76 11.54
C GLY A 93 -4.41 -5.96 10.15
N MET A 94 -5.02 -4.90 9.61
CA MET A 94 -5.74 -4.92 8.33
C MET A 94 -6.86 -5.98 8.31
N HIS A 95 -7.55 -6.13 9.45
CA HIS A 95 -8.50 -7.22 9.69
C HIS A 95 -9.71 -7.22 8.76
N CYS A 96 -10.16 -6.04 8.32
CA CYS A 96 -11.28 -5.92 7.37
C CYS A 96 -10.86 -6.01 5.90
N SER A 97 -9.58 -6.26 5.62
CA SER A 97 -9.08 -6.54 4.26
C SER A 97 -8.80 -8.03 4.16
N ASP A 98 -9.57 -8.72 3.32
CA ASP A 98 -9.35 -10.13 3.07
C ASP A 98 -7.96 -10.35 2.46
N THR A 99 -7.30 -11.42 2.87
CA THR A 99 -6.00 -11.84 2.32
C THR A 99 -5.98 -13.35 2.34
N ALA A 100 -5.81 -13.93 1.16
CA ALA A 100 -5.88 -15.36 0.96
C ALA A 100 -4.83 -15.79 -0.05
N GLU A 101 -4.48 -17.06 0.05
CA GLU A 101 -3.77 -17.74 -1.02
C GLU A 101 -4.80 -18.22 -2.06
N ILE A 102 -4.53 -17.92 -3.33
CA ILE A 102 -5.27 -18.43 -4.49
C ILE A 102 -4.43 -19.50 -5.15
N PHE A 103 -5.05 -20.64 -5.44
CA PHE A 103 -4.42 -21.74 -6.16
C PHE A 103 -5.02 -21.85 -7.56
N PHE A 104 -4.14 -22.05 -8.53
CA PHE A 104 -4.51 -22.38 -9.90
C PHE A 104 -4.08 -23.82 -10.16
N ASP A 105 -5.05 -24.70 -10.38
CA ASP A 105 -4.82 -26.06 -10.86
C ASP A 105 -5.46 -26.22 -12.25
N ASN A 106 -4.63 -26.11 -13.29
CA ASN A 106 -5.05 -26.20 -14.68
C ASN A 106 -6.26 -25.30 -15.02
N VAL A 107 -6.28 -24.08 -14.47
CA VAL A 107 -7.37 -23.12 -14.68
C VAL A 107 -7.33 -22.64 -16.12
N ARG A 108 -8.47 -22.76 -16.81
CA ARG A 108 -8.64 -22.30 -18.20
C ARG A 108 -9.01 -20.83 -18.24
N VAL A 109 -8.21 -20.04 -18.95
CA VAL A 109 -8.44 -18.62 -19.17
C VAL A 109 -8.34 -18.33 -20.67
N PRO A 110 -9.38 -17.77 -21.32
CA PRO A 110 -9.33 -17.44 -22.73
C PRO A 110 -8.16 -16.52 -23.06
N MET A 111 -7.47 -16.74 -24.18
CA MET A 111 -6.34 -15.89 -24.60
C MET A 111 -6.75 -14.42 -24.79
N ARG A 112 -8.02 -14.16 -25.13
CA ARG A 112 -8.58 -12.79 -25.19
C ARG A 112 -8.60 -12.05 -23.85
N ASN A 113 -8.34 -12.75 -22.73
CA ASN A 113 -8.24 -12.15 -21.41
C ASN A 113 -6.81 -11.69 -21.05
N ILE A 114 -5.83 -11.83 -21.95
CA ILE A 114 -4.49 -11.22 -21.77
C ILE A 114 -4.64 -9.70 -21.78
N ILE A 115 -4.09 -9.03 -20.75
CA ILE A 115 -4.05 -7.58 -20.65
C ILE A 115 -2.78 -7.09 -21.35
N GLY A 116 -2.92 -6.24 -22.36
CA GLY A 116 -1.81 -5.80 -23.21
C GLY A 116 -1.22 -6.95 -24.02
N ASP A 117 0.09 -6.90 -24.24
CA ASP A 117 0.81 -7.88 -25.06
C ASP A 117 1.40 -9.02 -24.21
N GLU A 118 1.41 -10.23 -24.78
CA GLU A 118 2.04 -11.39 -24.16
C GLU A 118 3.53 -11.14 -23.87
N GLY A 119 3.99 -11.55 -22.68
CA GLY A 119 5.38 -11.33 -22.24
C GLY A 119 5.68 -9.91 -21.74
N ARG A 120 4.74 -8.96 -21.84
CA ARG A 120 4.92 -7.58 -21.34
C ARG A 120 4.42 -7.35 -19.91
N GLY A 121 3.82 -8.35 -19.26
CA GLY A 121 3.22 -8.22 -17.92
C GLY A 121 4.16 -7.67 -16.84
N PHE A 122 5.44 -8.07 -16.85
CA PHE A 122 6.43 -7.54 -15.89
C PHE A 122 6.66 -6.03 -16.09
N PHE A 123 6.74 -5.58 -17.33
CA PHE A 123 6.93 -4.15 -17.65
C PHE A 123 5.73 -3.31 -17.19
N TYR A 124 4.51 -3.78 -17.47
CA TYR A 124 3.29 -3.11 -17.00
C TYR A 124 3.26 -3.01 -15.47
N GLN A 125 3.63 -4.09 -14.77
CA GLN A 125 3.68 -4.10 -13.30
C GLN A 125 4.72 -3.13 -12.73
N MET A 126 5.91 -3.05 -13.34
CA MET A 126 6.96 -2.12 -12.88
C MET A 126 6.53 -0.66 -13.01
N SER A 127 5.85 -0.30 -14.10
CA SER A 127 5.30 1.05 -14.29
C SER A 127 4.26 1.39 -13.21
N GLN A 128 3.37 0.43 -12.92
CA GLN A 128 2.31 0.61 -11.93
C GLN A 128 2.85 0.79 -10.50
N PHE A 129 3.96 0.15 -10.13
CA PHE A 129 4.52 0.25 -8.78
C PHE A 129 4.86 1.68 -8.35
N GLN A 130 5.23 2.57 -9.29
CA GLN A 130 5.45 3.98 -8.94
C GLN A 130 4.15 4.65 -8.47
N HIS A 131 3.03 4.35 -9.13
CA HIS A 131 1.72 4.87 -8.78
C HIS A 131 1.27 4.33 -7.41
N GLU A 132 1.28 3.01 -7.24
CA GLU A 132 0.90 2.32 -6.01
C GLU A 132 1.65 2.87 -4.78
N ARG A 133 2.97 3.09 -4.91
CA ARG A 133 3.78 3.66 -3.82
C ARG A 133 3.32 5.04 -3.39
N LEU A 134 2.95 5.91 -4.33
CA LEU A 134 2.48 7.26 -4.02
C LEU A 134 1.09 7.25 -3.37
N VAL A 135 0.18 6.39 -3.85
CA VAL A 135 -1.15 6.25 -3.26
C VAL A 135 -1.07 5.67 -1.85
N ALA A 136 -0.20 4.68 -1.62
CA ALA A 136 0.07 4.16 -0.28
C ALA A 136 0.54 5.25 0.71
N VAL A 137 1.39 6.19 0.25
CA VAL A 137 1.79 7.35 1.06
C VAL A 137 0.59 8.27 1.34
N ALA A 138 -0.22 8.57 0.32
CA ALA A 138 -1.38 9.44 0.47
C ALA A 138 -2.39 8.91 1.51
N VAL A 139 -2.65 7.60 1.48
CA VAL A 139 -3.57 6.93 2.42
C VAL A 139 -3.09 6.98 3.87
N LEU A 140 -1.78 7.09 4.10
CA LEU A 140 -1.20 7.15 5.46
C LEU A 140 -1.33 8.51 6.13
N LEU A 141 -1.39 9.60 5.37
CA LEU A 141 -1.21 10.95 5.93
C LEU A 141 -2.28 11.31 6.96
N GLU A 142 -3.55 11.08 6.62
CA GLU A 142 -4.67 11.45 7.48
C GLU A 142 -4.77 10.56 8.74
N PRO A 143 -4.65 9.22 8.63
CA PRO A 143 -4.54 8.37 9.82
C PRO A 143 -3.46 8.81 10.80
N LEU A 144 -2.27 9.18 10.30
CA LEU A 144 -1.17 9.63 11.17
C LEU A 144 -1.47 10.99 11.81
N SER A 145 -2.05 11.94 11.07
CA SER A 145 -2.50 13.22 11.65
C SER A 145 -3.49 12.97 12.78
N LYS A 146 -4.49 12.13 12.53
CA LYS A 146 -5.54 11.79 13.49
C LYS A 146 -4.99 11.16 14.76
N ILE A 147 -4.02 10.26 14.64
CA ILE A 147 -3.37 9.61 15.79
C ILE A 147 -2.65 10.66 16.65
N ILE A 148 -1.92 11.59 16.03
CA ILE A 148 -1.26 12.69 16.74
C ILE A 148 -2.29 13.58 17.43
N ASP A 149 -3.36 13.96 16.73
CA ASP A 149 -4.41 14.83 17.27
C ASP A 149 -5.14 14.19 18.45
N THR A 150 -5.57 12.93 18.31
CA THR A 150 -6.22 12.18 19.40
C THR A 150 -5.29 12.00 20.61
N THR A 151 -3.99 11.78 20.37
CA THR A 151 -3.01 11.64 21.47
C THR A 151 -2.78 12.97 22.18
N MET A 152 -2.71 14.08 21.43
CA MET A 152 -2.59 15.42 21.98
C MET A 152 -3.82 15.79 22.82
N GLU A 153 -5.03 15.47 22.35
CA GLU A 153 -6.27 15.65 23.11
C GLU A 153 -6.25 14.85 24.42
N TYR A 154 -5.88 13.57 24.34
CA TYR A 154 -5.72 12.73 25.53
C TYR A 154 -4.71 13.32 26.53
N ALA A 155 -3.54 13.75 26.06
CA ALA A 155 -2.50 14.35 26.91
C ALA A 155 -2.95 15.69 27.53
N ARG A 156 -3.85 16.43 26.88
CA ARG A 156 -4.43 17.67 27.41
C ARG A 156 -5.40 17.40 28.58
N GLU A 157 -6.15 16.32 28.49
CA GLU A 157 -7.13 15.94 29.53
C GLU A 157 -6.46 15.20 30.69
N ARG A 158 -5.47 14.35 30.39
CA ARG A 158 -4.78 13.51 31.36
C ARG A 158 -4.01 14.35 32.37
N GLN A 159 -4.38 14.26 33.64
CA GLN A 159 -3.67 14.93 34.72
C GLN A 159 -2.57 14.02 35.30
N ILE A 160 -1.34 14.53 35.37
CA ILE A 160 -0.20 13.92 36.06
C ILE A 160 0.54 14.99 36.87
N PHE A 161 0.94 14.66 38.09
CA PHE A 161 1.63 15.62 38.98
C PHE A 161 0.89 16.97 39.14
N GLY A 162 -0.44 16.96 39.12
CA GLY A 162 -1.26 18.16 39.33
C GLY A 162 -1.46 19.07 38.11
N GLN A 163 -1.03 18.64 36.92
CA GLN A 163 -1.20 19.40 35.67
C GLN A 163 -1.48 18.48 34.48
N PRO A 164 -1.96 19.01 33.34
CA PRO A 164 -2.05 18.27 32.10
C PRO A 164 -0.71 17.63 31.72
N GLU A 165 -0.72 16.38 31.26
CA GLU A 165 0.44 15.68 30.72
C GLU A 165 1.08 16.44 29.56
N LEU A 166 0.25 17.12 28.76
CA LEU A 166 0.72 17.97 27.66
C LEU A 166 1.66 19.08 28.13
N ASN A 167 1.58 19.54 29.39
CA ASN A 167 2.51 20.55 29.93
C ASN A 167 3.92 19.99 30.16
N ASN A 168 4.12 18.67 30.11
CA ASN A 168 5.44 18.08 30.10
C ASN A 168 6.15 18.41 28.77
N GLN A 169 7.26 19.14 28.87
CA GLN A 169 8.04 19.59 27.74
C GLN A 169 8.45 18.44 26.80
N ILE A 170 8.80 17.27 27.35
CA ILE A 170 9.21 16.10 26.55
C ILE A 170 8.04 15.60 25.70
N VAL A 171 6.84 15.51 26.30
CA VAL A 171 5.63 15.06 25.59
C VAL A 171 5.26 16.06 24.49
N SER A 172 5.26 17.36 24.81
CA SER A 172 5.00 18.42 23.83
C SER A 172 5.99 18.40 22.67
N TYR A 173 7.29 18.22 22.94
CA TYR A 173 8.32 18.16 21.90
C TYR A 173 8.17 16.94 21.01
N GLN A 174 7.90 15.77 21.58
CA GLN A 174 7.67 14.55 20.78
C GLN A 174 6.47 14.71 19.84
N LEU A 175 5.34 15.27 20.31
CA LEU A 175 4.16 15.52 19.47
C LEU A 175 4.46 16.54 18.36
N ALA A 176 5.24 17.59 18.65
CA ALA A 176 5.66 18.57 17.66
C ALA A 176 6.58 17.95 16.59
N GLU A 177 7.58 17.16 16.98
CA GLU A 177 8.48 16.46 16.06
C GLU A 177 7.72 15.49 15.15
N MET A 178 6.78 14.73 15.71
CA MET A 178 5.90 13.84 14.93
C MET A 178 5.10 14.61 13.88
N ARG A 179 4.60 15.80 14.21
CA ARG A 179 3.89 16.67 13.25
C ARG A 179 4.82 17.15 12.13
N VAL A 180 6.03 17.61 12.48
CA VAL A 180 7.03 18.06 11.48
C VAL A 180 7.39 16.92 10.53
N GLU A 181 7.61 15.73 11.06
CA GLU A 181 7.91 14.52 10.28
C GLU A 181 6.77 14.17 9.32
N LEU A 182 5.51 14.26 9.76
CA LEU A 182 4.35 14.06 8.91
C LEU A 182 4.25 15.09 7.77
N GLU A 183 4.47 16.39 8.07
CA GLU A 183 4.47 17.45 7.06
C GLU A 183 5.59 17.29 6.04
N SER A 184 6.75 16.74 6.45
CA SER A 184 7.85 16.45 5.53
C SER A 184 7.47 15.38 4.49
N VAL A 185 6.75 14.34 4.92
CA VAL A 185 6.24 13.29 4.02
C VAL A 185 5.14 13.83 3.12
N ARG A 186 4.24 14.67 3.63
CA ARG A 186 3.21 15.33 2.82
C ARG A 186 3.81 16.17 1.71
N SER A 187 4.84 16.96 2.03
CA SER A 187 5.55 17.78 1.05
C SER A 187 6.27 16.93 0.00
N LEU A 188 6.91 15.83 0.42
CA LEU A 188 7.58 14.90 -0.48
C LEU A 188 6.59 14.20 -1.43
N LEU A 189 5.42 13.77 -0.93
CA LEU A 189 4.34 13.23 -1.75
C LEU A 189 3.88 14.25 -2.80
N TYR A 190 3.59 15.48 -2.39
CA TYR A 190 3.08 16.50 -3.30
C TYR A 190 4.09 16.83 -4.39
N ARG A 191 5.36 16.95 -4.03
CA ARG A 191 6.45 17.10 -5.01
C ARG A 191 6.47 15.94 -6.01
N ALA A 192 6.47 14.70 -5.53
CA ALA A 192 6.50 13.52 -6.40
C ALA A 192 5.27 13.45 -7.32
N VAL A 193 4.09 13.82 -6.83
CA VAL A 193 2.87 13.86 -7.66
C VAL A 193 2.97 14.94 -8.73
N LEU A 194 3.44 16.15 -8.38
CA LEU A 194 3.59 17.25 -9.34
C LEU A 194 4.61 16.92 -10.44
N GLU A 195 5.75 16.33 -10.08
CA GLU A 195 6.75 15.88 -11.06
C GLU A 195 6.17 14.79 -11.97
N LYS A 196 5.45 13.83 -11.40
CA LYS A 196 4.79 12.77 -12.19
C LYS A 196 3.75 13.33 -13.17
N LEU A 197 2.94 14.29 -12.74
CA LEU A 197 1.96 14.97 -13.61
C LEU A 197 2.63 15.77 -14.74
N SER A 198 3.89 16.17 -14.55
CA SER A 198 4.71 16.82 -15.56
C SER A 198 5.38 15.83 -16.53
N GLY A 199 5.18 14.52 -16.34
CA GLY A 199 5.75 13.46 -17.18
C GLY A 199 7.13 12.98 -16.75
N GLU A 200 7.63 13.42 -15.60
CA GLU A 200 8.95 13.03 -15.08
C GLU A 200 8.94 11.62 -14.47
N ASP A 201 10.08 10.93 -14.52
CA ASP A 201 10.27 9.65 -13.81
C ASP A 201 10.46 9.91 -12.31
N VAL A 202 9.46 9.50 -11.53
CA VAL A 202 9.43 9.68 -10.08
C VAL A 202 9.79 8.43 -9.31
N THR A 203 10.39 7.41 -9.93
CA THR A 203 10.76 6.14 -9.27
C THR A 203 11.50 6.37 -7.96
N ILE A 204 12.47 7.29 -7.95
CA ILE A 204 13.27 7.59 -6.75
C ILE A 204 12.45 8.35 -5.72
N LEU A 205 11.75 9.40 -6.11
CA LEU A 205 10.91 10.18 -5.20
C LEU A 205 9.79 9.33 -4.57
N ALA A 206 9.12 8.50 -5.37
CA ALA A 206 8.09 7.58 -4.89
C ALA A 206 8.65 6.56 -3.90
N SER A 207 9.86 6.03 -4.16
CA SER A 207 10.52 5.09 -3.24
C SER A 207 10.95 5.76 -1.94
N MET A 208 11.49 6.99 -2.00
CA MET A 208 11.81 7.81 -0.82
C MET A 208 10.56 8.13 0.00
N ALA A 209 9.49 8.58 -0.65
CA ALA A 209 8.22 8.90 -0.02
C ALA A 209 7.64 7.70 0.70
N LYS A 210 7.55 6.55 0.00
CA LYS A 210 7.02 5.30 0.56
C LYS A 210 7.83 4.83 1.75
N PHE A 211 9.17 4.81 1.64
CA PHE A 211 10.04 4.42 2.74
C PHE A 211 9.88 5.33 3.96
N LYS A 212 9.95 6.66 3.76
CA LYS A 212 9.85 7.61 4.86
C LYS A 212 8.47 7.54 5.53
N ALA A 213 7.40 7.49 4.74
CA ALA A 213 6.03 7.34 5.24
C ALA A 213 5.86 6.07 6.09
N ALA A 214 6.33 4.93 5.61
CA ALA A 214 6.26 3.67 6.34
C ALA A 214 7.07 3.71 7.65
N ARG A 215 8.23 4.37 7.64
CA ARG A 215 9.08 4.52 8.82
C ARG A 215 8.44 5.42 9.89
N ILE A 216 7.94 6.59 9.50
CA ILE A 216 7.28 7.49 10.44
C ILE A 216 5.96 6.89 10.95
N ALA A 217 5.25 6.10 10.13
CA ALA A 217 4.03 5.45 10.56
C ALA A 217 4.27 4.50 11.75
N ARG A 218 5.36 3.71 11.71
CA ARG A 218 5.78 2.87 12.85
C ARG A 218 6.14 3.72 14.07
N SER A 219 6.97 4.76 13.90
CA SER A 219 7.43 5.58 15.02
C SER A 219 6.31 6.36 15.70
N ILE A 220 5.40 6.97 14.92
CA ILE A 220 4.29 7.77 15.42
C ILE A 220 3.28 6.89 16.15
N THR A 221 2.89 5.77 15.53
CA THR A 221 1.92 4.85 16.16
C THR A 221 2.45 4.25 17.45
N ASP A 222 3.73 3.88 17.49
CA ASP A 222 4.39 3.35 18.69
C ASP A 222 4.45 4.40 19.82
N SER A 223 4.93 5.62 19.51
CA SER A 223 5.05 6.71 20.48
C SER A 223 3.68 7.14 21.02
N CYS A 224 2.67 7.22 20.16
CA CYS A 224 1.31 7.58 20.57
C CYS A 224 0.64 6.48 21.39
N LEU A 225 0.94 5.21 21.12
CA LEU A 225 0.46 4.09 21.93
C LEU A 225 1.10 4.09 23.31
N GLN A 226 2.38 4.42 23.41
CA GLN A 226 3.09 4.58 24.68
C GLN A 226 2.47 5.68 25.56
N ALA A 227 2.04 6.79 24.95
CA ALA A 227 1.36 7.87 25.64
C ALA A 227 -0.10 7.51 26.02
N SER A 228 -0.79 6.73 25.19
CA SER A 228 -2.21 6.41 25.36
C SER A 228 -2.49 4.90 25.27
N LEU A 229 -2.25 4.18 26.38
CA LEU A 229 -2.51 2.73 26.49
C LEU A 229 -3.96 2.32 26.11
N ASN A 230 -4.93 3.24 26.25
CA ASN A 230 -6.37 2.99 26.06
C ASN A 230 -6.95 3.51 24.73
N GLY A 231 -6.13 3.90 23.77
CA GLY A 231 -6.63 4.31 22.45
C GLY A 231 -7.07 3.11 21.61
N HIS A 232 -8.35 2.71 21.64
CA HIS A 232 -8.91 1.71 20.69
C HIS A 232 -8.55 2.05 19.23
N ILE A 233 -8.45 3.34 18.91
CA ILE A 233 -8.04 3.82 17.58
C ILE A 233 -6.52 3.76 17.35
N VAL A 234 -5.70 4.17 18.33
CA VAL A 234 -4.23 4.19 18.22
C VAL A 234 -3.69 2.77 18.13
N SER A 235 -4.15 1.88 19.00
CA SER A 235 -3.77 0.46 18.99
C SER A 235 -4.18 -0.26 17.69
N ARG A 236 -5.34 0.10 17.10
CA ARG A 236 -5.74 -0.42 15.79
C ARG A 236 -4.82 0.10 14.69
N PHE A 237 -4.54 1.41 14.64
CA PHE A 237 -3.65 1.94 13.62
C PHE A 237 -2.21 1.46 13.77
N TYR A 238 -1.72 1.23 15.00
CA TYR A 238 -0.43 0.56 15.22
C TYR A 238 -0.37 -0.78 14.49
N ARG A 239 -1.41 -1.60 14.65
CA ARG A 239 -1.51 -2.92 13.98
C ARG A 239 -1.68 -2.79 12.46
N ASP A 240 -2.58 -1.91 12.01
CA ASP A 240 -2.90 -1.74 10.60
C ASP A 240 -1.71 -1.16 9.81
N LEU A 241 -1.14 -0.05 10.30
CA LEU A 241 -0.12 0.71 9.58
C LEU A 241 1.25 0.02 9.56
N ARG A 242 1.45 -1.03 10.38
CA ARG A 242 2.64 -1.88 10.33
C ARG A 242 2.85 -2.49 8.94
N LEU A 243 1.78 -2.74 8.19
CA LEU A 243 1.82 -3.31 6.84
C LEU A 243 2.64 -2.46 5.85
N PHE A 244 2.63 -1.14 5.98
CA PHE A 244 3.20 -0.24 4.96
C PHE A 244 4.71 -0.34 4.81
N SER A 245 5.42 -0.93 5.76
CA SER A 245 6.86 -1.22 5.60
C SER A 245 7.15 -2.56 4.93
N ILE A 246 6.11 -3.32 4.57
CA ILE A 246 6.20 -4.65 3.98
C ILE A 246 5.54 -4.66 2.58
N ALA A 247 4.27 -4.27 2.50
CA ALA A 247 3.51 -4.27 1.24
C ALA A 247 3.89 -3.10 0.31
N GLY A 248 3.62 -3.24 -1.00
CA GLY A 248 4.04 -2.28 -2.02
C GLY A 248 5.55 -2.19 -2.23
N GLY A 249 6.28 -3.23 -1.76
CA GLY A 249 7.74 -3.32 -1.69
C GLY A 249 8.27 -2.96 -0.31
N CYS A 250 9.02 -3.87 0.33
CA CYS A 250 9.52 -3.65 1.69
C CYS A 250 10.54 -2.49 1.77
N ASP A 251 10.84 -2.04 2.99
CA ASP A 251 11.76 -0.93 3.22
C ASP A 251 13.13 -1.18 2.56
N GLU A 252 13.62 -2.42 2.59
CA GLU A 252 14.90 -2.83 2.00
C GLU A 252 14.87 -2.72 0.47
N VAL A 253 13.75 -3.05 -0.17
CA VAL A 253 13.58 -2.85 -1.62
C VAL A 253 13.58 -1.37 -1.97
N MET A 254 12.91 -0.53 -1.17
CA MET A 254 12.95 0.93 -1.40
C MET A 254 14.37 1.48 -1.27
N LEU A 255 15.08 1.08 -0.22
CA LEU A 255 16.46 1.47 0.00
C LEU A 255 17.38 0.97 -1.13
N SER A 256 17.17 -0.25 -1.64
CA SER A 256 17.93 -0.78 -2.76
C SER A 256 17.71 0.00 -4.06
N ILE A 257 16.46 0.41 -4.33
CA ILE A 257 16.15 1.26 -5.50
C ILE A 257 16.85 2.61 -5.38
N ILE A 258 16.79 3.23 -4.19
CA ILE A 258 17.44 4.52 -3.92
C ILE A 258 18.97 4.40 -4.05
N SER A 259 19.57 3.34 -3.49
CA SER A 259 21.02 3.16 -3.48
C SER A 259 21.59 2.91 -4.88
N ARG A 260 20.92 2.09 -5.71
CA ARG A 260 21.33 1.83 -7.10
C ARG A 260 21.35 3.09 -7.96
N HIS A 261 20.49 4.06 -7.67
CA HIS A 261 20.52 5.34 -8.37
C HIS A 261 21.83 6.10 -8.16
N PHE A 262 22.43 6.00 -6.97
CA PHE A 262 23.74 6.61 -6.69
C PHE A 262 24.85 5.96 -7.51
N GLU A 263 24.78 4.65 -7.72
CA GLU A 263 25.77 3.89 -8.50
C GLU A 263 25.66 4.19 -10.00
N SER A 264 24.46 4.44 -10.52
CA SER A 264 24.21 4.74 -11.94
C SER A 264 24.61 6.15 -12.40
N LYS A 265 24.93 7.05 -11.46
CA LYS A 265 25.32 8.44 -11.74
C LYS A 265 26.85 8.67 -11.73
N ASN A 266 27.63 7.60 -11.61
CA ASN A 266 29.07 7.56 -11.88
C ASN A 266 29.33 6.91 -13.25
#